data_AF-A0A166PWA5-F1
#
_entry.id   AF-A0A166PWA5-F1
#
_cell.length_a   1.000
_cell.length_b   1.000
_cell.length_c   1.000
_cell.angle_alpha   90.00
_cell.angle_beta   90.00
_cell.angle_gamma   90.00
#
_symmetry.space_group_name_H-M   'P 1'
#
loop_
_entity.id
_entity.type
_entity.pdbx_description
1 polymer ?
#
loop_
_entity_poly.entity_id
_entity_poly.type
_entity_poly.pdbx_seq_one_letter_code
_entity_poly.pdbx_strand_id
1 'polypeptide(L)'
;MASRAVKRVLAQVGKISKSHVHRENPATGNVWLAALDAAESTVMMDFPDVTGISITGAKAHQSHTVDSHSNILSVRFYAGEQKVISGHIHMNGMLEYSQKAYVVAGSSSKGSWMPSREEVDTENWIIYDPQKKKKRKVMSEGKWWYIERGGIKEYF
;
A
#
# COMPACT_ATOMS: atom_id res chain seq x y z
N MET A 1 5.02 5.42 32.24
CA MET A 1 5.57 6.52 31.41
C MET A 1 5.57 6.07 29.97
N ALA A 2 4.76 6.69 29.10
CA ALA A 2 4.66 6.29 27.70
C ALA A 2 5.92 6.72 26.94
N SER A 3 6.61 5.75 26.34
CA SER A 3 7.75 5.99 25.46
C SER A 3 7.34 6.98 24.37
N ARG A 4 8.01 8.14 24.33
CA ARG A 4 7.91 9.11 23.26
C ARG A 4 8.59 8.47 22.04
N ALA A 5 7.85 7.65 21.29
CA ALA A 5 8.35 7.02 20.08
C ALA A 5 8.91 8.13 19.19
N VAL A 6 10.22 8.12 18.99
CA VAL A 6 10.89 9.08 18.11
C VAL A 6 10.32 8.84 16.72
N LYS A 7 9.53 9.79 16.22
CA LYS A 7 9.02 9.74 14.84
C LYS A 7 10.23 9.80 13.91
N ARG A 8 10.65 8.64 13.44
CA ARG A 8 11.66 8.51 12.39
C ARG A 8 11.03 9.04 11.10
N VAL A 9 11.75 9.89 10.37
CA VAL A 9 11.29 10.46 9.11
C VAL A 9 11.74 9.54 7.98
N LEU A 10 10.86 9.23 7.02
CA LEU A 10 11.23 8.45 5.85
C LEU A 10 12.17 9.26 4.93
N ALA A 11 13.18 8.60 4.40
CA ALA A 11 14.05 9.20 3.41
C ALA A 11 13.26 9.46 2.12
N GLN A 12 13.35 10.69 1.61
CA GLN A 12 12.81 11.06 0.31
C GLN A 12 13.65 10.39 -0.80
N VAL A 13 13.11 9.38 -1.47
CA VAL A 13 13.81 8.64 -2.54
C VAL A 13 13.46 9.19 -3.94
N GLY A 14 12.32 9.88 -4.07
CA GLY A 14 11.83 10.44 -5.33
C GLY A 14 12.12 11.94 -5.52
N LYS A 15 12.03 12.41 -6.77
CA LYS A 15 12.25 13.83 -7.16
C LYS A 15 11.22 14.82 -6.59
N ILE A 16 10.06 14.34 -6.16
CA ILE A 16 8.93 15.19 -5.74
C ILE A 16 8.92 15.35 -4.22
N SER A 17 9.46 16.48 -3.72
CA SER A 17 9.45 16.78 -2.29
C SER A 17 8.06 17.13 -1.75
N LYS A 18 7.87 16.99 -0.44
CA LYS A 18 6.68 17.49 0.27
C LYS A 18 6.44 18.99 0.00
N SER A 19 7.51 19.78 -0.02
CA SER A 19 7.45 21.21 -0.37
C SER A 19 6.97 21.47 -1.80
N HIS A 20 7.32 20.58 -2.74
CA HIS A 20 6.81 20.64 -4.11
C HIS A 20 5.31 20.34 -4.14
N VAL A 21 4.85 19.32 -3.39
CA VAL A 21 3.41 19.03 -3.23
C VAL A 21 2.65 20.24 -2.68
N HIS A 22 3.19 20.88 -1.63
CA HIS A 22 2.56 22.07 -1.05
C HIS A 22 2.36 23.18 -2.10
N ARG A 23 3.39 23.46 -2.90
CA ARG A 23 3.35 24.52 -3.93
C ARG A 23 2.37 24.21 -5.07
N GLU A 24 2.31 22.96 -5.52
CA GLU A 24 1.46 22.57 -6.65
C GLU A 24 -0.03 22.43 -6.27
N ASN A 25 -0.37 22.52 -4.98
CA ASN A 25 -1.74 22.46 -4.48
C ASN A 25 -2.08 23.70 -3.63
N PRO A 26 -2.09 24.92 -4.17
CA PRO A 26 -2.11 26.17 -3.39
C PRO A 26 -3.30 26.30 -2.41
N ALA A 27 -4.48 25.79 -2.76
CA ALA A 27 -5.65 25.82 -1.87
C ALA A 27 -5.62 24.77 -0.74
N THR A 28 -4.84 23.70 -0.90
CA THR A 28 -4.87 22.52 0.00
C THR A 28 -3.47 22.04 0.41
N GLY A 29 -2.42 22.83 0.15
CA GLY A 29 -1.04 22.42 0.32
C GLY A 29 -0.71 21.99 1.75
N ASN A 30 -1.17 22.77 2.74
CA ASN A 30 -1.00 22.44 4.16
C ASN A 30 -1.73 21.14 4.55
N VAL A 31 -2.91 20.90 3.98
CA VAL A 31 -3.68 19.67 4.21
C VAL A 31 -2.91 18.47 3.66
N TRP A 32 -2.32 18.60 2.47
CA TRP A 32 -1.51 17.55 1.87
C TRP A 32 -0.22 17.24 2.62
N LEU A 33 0.44 18.26 3.18
CA LEU A 33 1.60 18.05 4.05
C LEU A 33 1.23 17.23 5.28
N ALA A 34 0.16 17.61 5.99
CA ALA A 34 -0.33 16.88 7.15
C ALA A 34 -0.75 15.44 6.78
N ALA A 35 -1.39 15.26 5.63
CA ALA A 35 -1.79 13.95 5.12
C ALA A 35 -0.58 13.05 4.82
N LEU A 36 0.48 13.60 4.22
CA LEU A 36 1.74 12.89 3.98
C LEU A 36 2.41 12.47 5.30
N ASP A 37 2.46 13.36 6.29
CA ASP A 37 3.04 13.04 7.61
C ASP A 37 2.25 11.96 8.37
N ALA A 38 0.91 11.98 8.25
CA ALA A 38 0.04 10.95 8.80
C ALA A 38 0.22 9.60 8.09
N ALA A 39 0.32 9.61 6.76
CA ALA A 39 0.57 8.41 5.96
C ALA A 39 1.95 7.80 6.26
N GLU A 40 2.99 8.62 6.42
CA GLU A 40 4.32 8.17 6.85
C GLU A 40 4.27 7.53 8.24
N SER A 41 3.60 8.17 9.19
CA SER A 41 3.45 7.60 10.54
C SER A 41 2.73 6.24 10.48
N THR A 42 1.69 6.13 9.66
CA THR A 42 0.90 4.90 9.49
C THR A 42 1.72 3.79 8.84
N VAL A 43 2.44 4.07 7.76
CA VAL A 43 3.23 3.04 7.07
C VAL A 43 4.38 2.54 7.92
N MET A 44 4.99 3.38 8.75
CA MET A 44 6.09 2.97 9.63
C MET A 44 5.61 2.10 10.80
N MET A 45 4.36 2.29 11.23
CA MET A 45 3.72 1.39 12.19
C MET A 45 3.37 0.04 11.55
N ASP A 46 2.87 0.05 10.31
CA ASP A 46 2.46 -1.16 9.60
C ASP A 46 3.64 -1.96 9.02
N PHE A 47 4.71 -1.27 8.63
CA PHE A 47 5.91 -1.82 7.97
C PHE A 47 7.18 -1.15 8.55
N PRO A 48 7.70 -1.64 9.69
CA PRO A 48 8.82 -1.01 10.38
C PRO A 48 10.13 -0.99 9.57
N ASP A 49 10.25 -1.85 8.55
CA ASP A 49 11.41 -1.92 7.64
C ASP A 49 11.41 -0.81 6.57
N VAL A 50 10.30 -0.09 6.41
CA VAL A 50 10.20 1.02 5.46
C VAL A 50 11.09 2.16 5.95
N THR A 51 12.00 2.56 5.07
CA THR A 51 13.00 3.60 5.30
C THR A 51 12.89 4.75 4.32
N GLY A 52 12.16 4.57 3.21
CA GLY A 52 12.02 5.59 2.17
C GLY A 52 10.60 5.76 1.64
N ILE A 53 10.31 6.97 1.15
CA ILE A 53 9.08 7.35 0.47
C ILE A 53 9.41 8.03 -0.87
N SER A 54 8.61 7.73 -1.90
CA SER A 54 8.61 8.41 -3.18
C SER A 54 7.19 8.86 -3.53
N ILE A 55 7.02 10.16 -3.70
CA ILE A 55 5.77 10.75 -4.18
C ILE A 55 5.79 10.73 -5.71
N THR A 56 4.75 10.18 -6.33
CA THR A 56 4.73 9.93 -7.79
C THR A 56 4.43 11.21 -8.57
N GLY A 57 3.62 12.12 -8.02
CA GLY A 57 3.28 13.40 -8.63
C GLY A 57 3.01 14.46 -7.57
N ALA A 58 3.38 15.70 -7.86
CA ALA A 58 3.24 16.81 -6.91
C ALA A 58 1.78 17.29 -6.77
N LYS A 59 1.01 17.22 -7.86
CA LYS A 59 -0.39 17.67 -7.91
C LYS A 59 -1.33 16.53 -7.56
N ALA A 60 -2.29 16.80 -6.66
CA ALA A 60 -3.33 15.85 -6.36
C ALA A 60 -4.26 15.68 -7.58
N HIS A 61 -4.72 14.45 -7.79
CA HIS A 61 -5.61 14.09 -8.90
C HIS A 61 -6.77 13.25 -8.39
N GLN A 62 -7.86 13.22 -9.14
CA GLN A 62 -9.00 12.40 -8.76
C GLN A 62 -8.65 10.92 -8.83
N SER A 63 -9.04 10.17 -7.79
CA SER A 63 -8.94 8.73 -7.86
C SER A 63 -9.96 8.17 -8.85
N HIS A 64 -9.50 7.32 -9.76
CA HIS A 64 -10.38 6.57 -10.67
C HIS A 64 -10.87 5.23 -10.08
N THR A 65 -10.41 4.88 -8.87
CA THR A 65 -10.74 3.61 -8.22
C THR A 65 -11.63 3.76 -6.99
N VAL A 66 -11.89 4.99 -6.51
CA VAL A 66 -12.78 5.23 -5.36
C VAL A 66 -14.00 6.04 -5.80
N ASP A 67 -15.19 5.54 -5.53
CA ASP A 67 -16.49 6.16 -5.88
C ASP A 67 -16.64 7.60 -5.36
N SER A 68 -15.93 7.94 -4.29
CA SER A 68 -15.93 9.30 -3.71
C SER A 68 -15.33 10.38 -4.62
N HIS A 69 -14.65 10.01 -5.73
CA HIS A 69 -13.93 10.94 -6.62
C HIS A 69 -12.99 11.90 -5.88
N SER A 70 -12.51 11.48 -4.70
CA SER A 70 -11.67 12.32 -3.86
C SER A 70 -10.30 12.51 -4.50
N ASN A 71 -9.73 13.71 -4.30
CA ASN A 71 -8.36 13.99 -4.70
C ASN A 71 -7.40 13.15 -3.87
N ILE A 72 -6.40 12.57 -4.53
CA ILE A 72 -5.40 11.68 -3.95
C ILE A 72 -3.98 12.05 -4.38
N LEU A 73 -3.00 11.60 -3.61
CA LEU A 73 -1.58 11.56 -3.98
C LEU A 73 -1.08 10.12 -4.00
N SER A 74 -0.50 9.70 -5.12
CA SER A 74 0.09 8.36 -5.24
C SER A 74 1.51 8.33 -4.68
N VAL A 75 1.76 7.42 -3.75
CA VAL A 75 3.05 7.24 -3.08
C VAL A 75 3.56 5.80 -3.18
N ARG A 76 4.87 5.65 -3.08
CA ARG A 76 5.58 4.37 -3.01
C ARG A 76 6.51 4.39 -1.81
N PHE A 77 6.60 3.27 -1.12
CA PHE A 77 7.40 3.08 0.08
C PHE A 77 8.44 2.01 -0.13
N TYR A 78 9.63 2.22 0.43
CA TYR A 78 10.83 1.44 0.16
C TYR A 78 11.52 1.01 1.45
N ALA A 79 12.11 -0.19 1.41
CA ALA A 79 13.10 -0.65 2.38
C ALA A 79 14.46 -0.73 1.65
N GLY A 80 15.33 0.25 1.87
CA GLY A 80 16.50 0.45 1.02
C GLY A 80 16.09 0.77 -0.42
N GLU A 81 16.53 -0.04 -1.38
CA GLU A 81 16.22 0.13 -2.81
C GLU A 81 14.94 -0.62 -3.23
N GLN A 82 14.43 -1.53 -2.41
CA GLN A 82 13.28 -2.36 -2.78
C GLN A 82 11.96 -1.68 -2.43
N LYS A 83 11.06 -1.57 -3.42
CA LYS A 83 9.68 -1.13 -3.20
C LYS A 83 8.93 -2.17 -2.39
N VAL A 84 8.47 -1.80 -1.20
CA VAL A 84 7.70 -2.66 -0.29
C VAL A 84 6.21 -2.56 -0.59
N ILE A 85 5.69 -1.33 -0.66
CA ILE A 85 4.27 -1.08 -0.86
C ILE A 85 4.04 0.24 -1.58
N SER A 86 2.88 0.39 -2.20
CA SER A 86 2.42 1.65 -2.79
C SER A 86 1.00 1.94 -2.35
N GLY A 87 0.55 3.18 -2.49
CA GLY A 87 -0.80 3.55 -2.09
C GLY A 87 -1.19 4.94 -2.53
N HIS A 88 -2.44 5.27 -2.23
CA HIS A 88 -3.06 6.56 -2.42
C HIS A 88 -3.29 7.21 -1.06
N ILE A 89 -2.82 8.44 -0.91
CA ILE A 89 -3.07 9.26 0.27
C ILE A 89 -4.25 10.16 -0.06
N HIS A 90 -5.25 10.15 0.81
CA HIS A 90 -6.36 11.10 0.77
C HIS A 90 -6.06 12.33 1.62
N MET A 91 -6.78 13.43 1.40
CA MET A 91 -6.58 14.69 2.14
C MET A 91 -6.75 14.56 3.67
N ASN A 92 -7.49 13.56 4.14
CA ASN A 92 -7.66 13.28 5.57
C ASN A 92 -6.48 12.48 6.17
N GLY A 93 -5.43 12.19 5.40
CA GLY A 93 -4.29 11.38 5.83
C GLY A 93 -4.52 9.87 5.76
N MET A 94 -5.69 9.42 5.29
CA MET A 94 -5.94 8.01 5.05
C MET A 94 -5.02 7.52 3.93
N LEU A 95 -4.25 6.47 4.23
CA LEU A 95 -3.41 5.78 3.26
C LEU A 95 -4.11 4.51 2.80
N GLU A 96 -4.62 4.54 1.57
CA GLU A 96 -5.16 3.37 0.91
C GLU A 96 -4.02 2.65 0.19
N TYR A 97 -3.62 1.50 0.71
CA TYR A 97 -2.59 0.70 0.05
C TYR A 97 -3.13 0.16 -1.28
N SER A 98 -2.44 0.46 -2.38
CA SER A 98 -2.61 -0.32 -3.61
C SER A 98 -2.19 -1.76 -3.31
N GLN A 99 -2.86 -2.75 -3.90
CA GLN A 99 -2.50 -4.18 -3.76
C GLN A 99 -0.97 -4.35 -3.71
N LYS A 100 -0.49 -5.01 -2.65
CA LYS A 100 0.94 -5.21 -2.37
C LYS A 100 1.64 -5.63 -3.66
N ALA A 101 2.79 -5.01 -3.96
CA ALA A 101 3.47 -5.23 -5.23
C ALA A 101 3.60 -6.73 -5.50
N TYR A 102 2.82 -7.22 -6.47
CA TYR A 102 2.94 -8.56 -6.97
C TYR A 102 4.42 -8.79 -7.30
N VAL A 103 5.02 -9.83 -6.73
CA VAL A 103 6.15 -10.45 -7.40
C VAL A 103 5.56 -11.16 -8.63
N VAL A 104 5.18 -10.39 -9.66
CA VAL A 104 4.98 -10.97 -10.99
C VAL A 104 6.38 -11.22 -11.53
N ALA A 105 6.97 -12.33 -11.09
CA ALA A 105 7.98 -12.97 -11.91
C ALA A 105 7.24 -13.51 -13.15
N GLY A 106 7.25 -12.73 -14.23
CA GLY A 106 6.94 -13.23 -15.57
C GLY A 106 5.47 -13.16 -16.00
N SER A 107 5.18 -12.15 -16.81
CA SER A 107 4.42 -12.22 -18.07
C SER A 107 3.10 -13.03 -18.13
N SER A 108 2.02 -12.26 -18.35
CA SER A 108 0.91 -12.58 -19.26
C SER A 108 0.11 -13.88 -19.07
N SER A 109 -1.05 -13.80 -18.42
CA SER A 109 -2.21 -14.58 -18.86
C SER A 109 -3.53 -14.02 -18.33
N LYS A 110 -4.44 -13.73 -19.26
CA LYS A 110 -5.86 -13.50 -19.04
C LYS A 110 -6.43 -14.50 -18.03
N GLY A 111 -7.11 -14.00 -17.00
CA GLY A 111 -8.14 -14.73 -16.27
C GLY A 111 -7.67 -15.75 -15.23
N SER A 112 -6.60 -15.51 -14.47
CA SER A 112 -6.34 -16.34 -13.27
C SER A 112 -7.18 -15.87 -12.08
N TRP A 113 -7.82 -16.80 -11.39
CA TRP A 113 -8.65 -16.55 -10.21
C TRP A 113 -7.79 -15.91 -9.12
N MET A 114 -8.28 -14.79 -8.61
CA MET A 114 -7.66 -14.02 -7.55
C MET A 114 -8.38 -14.32 -6.24
N PRO A 115 -7.65 -14.78 -5.21
CA PRO A 115 -8.23 -15.03 -3.91
C PRO A 115 -8.76 -13.72 -3.30
N SER A 116 -9.95 -13.76 -2.69
CA SER A 116 -10.51 -12.63 -1.94
C SER A 116 -10.80 -13.04 -0.48
N ARG A 117 -10.86 -12.06 0.42
CA ARG A 117 -11.01 -12.35 1.87
C ARG A 117 -12.37 -12.94 2.19
N GLU A 118 -13.38 -12.56 1.43
CA GLU A 118 -14.77 -13.00 1.57
C GLU A 118 -14.93 -14.50 1.26
N GLU A 119 -14.01 -15.06 0.46
CA GLU A 119 -13.98 -16.49 0.10
C GLU A 119 -13.18 -17.34 1.08
N VAL A 120 -12.54 -16.73 2.09
CA VAL A 120 -11.75 -17.44 3.09
C VAL A 120 -12.66 -17.99 4.17
N ASP A 121 -12.63 -19.30 4.33
CA ASP A 121 -13.10 -19.97 5.54
C ASP A 121 -12.13 -19.62 6.67
N THR A 122 -12.53 -18.67 7.50
CA THR A 122 -11.71 -18.15 8.62
C THR A 122 -11.64 -19.11 9.81
N GLU A 123 -12.53 -20.11 9.88
CA GLU A 123 -12.45 -21.15 10.91
C GLU A 123 -11.30 -22.12 10.59
N ASN A 124 -11.15 -22.46 9.32
CA ASN A 124 -10.17 -23.45 8.86
C ASN A 124 -8.93 -22.84 8.18
N TRP A 125 -8.90 -21.51 7.99
CA TRP A 125 -7.86 -20.77 7.25
C TRP A 125 -7.58 -21.38 5.87
N ILE A 126 -8.66 -21.62 5.12
CA ILE A 126 -8.60 -22.18 3.77
C ILE A 126 -9.41 -21.33 2.79
N ILE A 127 -8.98 -21.34 1.53
CA ILE A 127 -9.71 -20.76 0.41
C ILE A 127 -9.77 -21.78 -0.72
N TYR A 128 -10.91 -21.88 -1.40
CA TYR A 128 -11.08 -22.78 -2.53
C TYR A 128 -10.63 -22.10 -3.82
N ASP A 129 -9.64 -22.68 -4.50
CA ASP A 129 -9.20 -22.26 -5.83
C ASP A 129 -10.06 -22.98 -6.88
N PRO A 130 -11.04 -22.31 -7.53
CA PRO A 130 -11.93 -22.92 -8.51
C PRO A 130 -11.19 -23.33 -9.80
N GLN A 131 -10.04 -22.72 -10.10
CA GLN A 131 -9.27 -23.05 -11.30
C GLN A 131 -8.47 -24.33 -11.14
N LYS A 132 -7.89 -24.53 -9.96
CA LYS A 132 -7.15 -25.74 -9.63
C LYS A 132 -7.99 -26.77 -8.87
N LYS A 133 -9.27 -26.47 -8.63
CA LYS A 133 -10.25 -27.28 -7.90
C LYS A 133 -9.68 -27.83 -6.59
N LYS A 134 -8.98 -26.98 -5.83
CA LYS A 134 -8.29 -27.40 -4.60
C LYS A 134 -8.42 -26.36 -3.50
N LYS A 135 -8.45 -26.84 -2.27
CA LYS A 135 -8.33 -25.99 -1.08
C LYS A 135 -6.87 -25.55 -0.94
N ARG A 136 -6.66 -24.27 -0.71
CA ARG A 136 -5.36 -23.69 -0.42
C ARG A 136 -5.37 -23.18 1.01
N LYS A 137 -4.25 -23.40 1.70
CA LYS A 137 -4.04 -22.84 3.03
C LYS A 137 -3.81 -21.34 2.89
N VAL A 138 -4.61 -20.57 3.61
CA VAL A 138 -4.42 -19.14 3.77
C VAL A 138 -3.52 -18.94 4.98
N MET A 139 -2.54 -18.07 4.83
CA MET A 139 -1.65 -17.66 5.88
C MET A 139 -1.76 -16.15 6.05
N SER A 140 -1.44 -15.65 7.23
CA SER A 140 -1.43 -14.22 7.50
C SER A 140 -0.03 -13.73 7.83
N GLU A 141 0.30 -12.54 7.32
CA GLU A 141 1.55 -11.84 7.60
C GLU A 141 1.19 -10.39 7.94
N GLY A 142 1.07 -10.12 9.25
CA GLY A 142 0.52 -8.86 9.75
C GLY A 142 -0.95 -8.70 9.33
N LYS A 143 -1.25 -7.61 8.62
CA LYS A 143 -2.61 -7.30 8.12
C LYS A 143 -2.95 -8.00 6.80
N TRP A 144 -2.02 -8.72 6.19
CA TRP A 144 -2.18 -9.33 4.86
C TRP A 144 -2.49 -10.81 4.96
N TRP A 145 -3.36 -11.30 4.09
CA TRP A 145 -3.57 -12.72 3.90
C TRP A 145 -2.85 -13.15 2.62
N TYR A 146 -2.39 -14.39 2.56
CA TYR A 146 -1.71 -14.92 1.39
C TYR A 146 -1.91 -16.41 1.24
N ILE A 147 -1.78 -16.88 0.00
CA ILE A 147 -1.65 -18.28 -0.35
C ILE A 147 -0.29 -18.51 -0.99
N GLU A 148 0.26 -19.72 -0.86
CA GLU A 148 1.45 -20.11 -1.61
C GLU A 148 1.07 -20.83 -2.90
N ARG A 149 1.63 -20.36 -4.02
CA ARG A 149 1.53 -20.98 -5.35
C ARG A 149 2.93 -21.17 -5.90
N GLY A 150 3.35 -22.44 -6.05
CA GLY A 150 4.66 -22.75 -6.65
C GLY A 150 5.86 -22.14 -5.91
N GLY A 151 5.78 -22.00 -4.59
CA GLY A 151 6.82 -21.34 -3.78
C GLY A 151 6.75 -19.81 -3.74
N ILE A 152 5.76 -19.20 -4.41
CA ILE A 152 5.53 -17.76 -4.40
C ILE A 152 4.34 -17.44 -3.48
N LYS A 153 4.49 -16.43 -2.62
CA LYS A 153 3.41 -15.89 -1.80
C LYS A 153 2.55 -14.94 -2.64
N GLU A 154 1.29 -15.29 -2.83
CA GLU A 154 0.28 -14.42 -3.45
C GLU A 154 -0.60 -13.80 -2.37
N TYR A 155 -0.45 -12.49 -2.16
CA TYR A 155 -1.12 -11.73 -1.11
C TYR A 155 -2.47 -11.16 -1.58
N PHE A 156 -3.44 -11.07 -0.66
CA PHE A 156 -4.78 -10.52 -0.84
C PHE A 156 -5.43 -10.03 0.48
#